data_AF-A0A7S1JER4-F1
#
_entry.id   AF-A0A7S1JER4-F1
#
_cell.length_a   1.000
_cell.length_b   1.000
_cell.length_c   1.000
_cell.angle_alpha   90.00
_cell.angle_beta   90.00
_cell.angle_gamma   90.00
#
_symmetry.space_group_name_H-M   'P 1'
#
loop_
_entity.id
_entity.type
_entity.pdbx_description
1 polymer ?
#
loop_
_entity_poly.entity_id
_entity_poly.type
_entity_poly.pdbx_seq_one_letter_code
_entity_poly.pdbx_strand_id
1 'polypeptide(L)'
;RNSTHLSLAKDLLETCTALYSRSQTGIGPESALFNTYPEGDEDWEAVSPKYLLRPETLESLFILWRTTKDSKYRDRAWTIWTKIEAHCRTPLAYSGLVDVNGGRSSDGEGNWNDSMQSFFFAETLKYLFLIFSDDTLIPLDKYVLTTEAHPLRIFNPKTPHVAPQHRTSTR
;
A
#
# COMPACT_ATOMS: atom_id res chain seq x y z
N ARG A 1 -25.14 -1.46 5.67
CA ARG A 1 -23.88 -1.71 4.92
C ARG A 1 -24.23 -2.63 3.76
N ASN A 2 -23.94 -2.26 2.51
CA ASN A 2 -24.18 -3.14 1.37
C ASN A 2 -23.16 -4.30 1.43
N SER A 3 -23.60 -5.50 1.81
CA SER A 3 -22.75 -6.68 2.01
C SER A 3 -21.96 -7.06 0.75
N THR A 4 -22.49 -6.73 -0.43
CA THR A 4 -21.87 -7.01 -1.72
C THR A 4 -20.53 -6.27 -1.90
N HIS A 5 -20.44 -5.00 -1.51
CA HIS A 5 -19.20 -4.23 -1.68
C HIS A 5 -18.10 -4.73 -0.75
N LEU A 6 -18.44 -5.10 0.49
CA LEU A 6 -17.45 -5.61 1.43
C LEU A 6 -16.96 -7.01 1.02
N SER A 7 -17.84 -7.87 0.48
CA SER A 7 -17.42 -9.16 -0.07
C SER A 7 -16.45 -8.96 -1.23
N LEU A 8 -16.84 -8.13 -2.21
CA LEU A 8 -15.97 -7.84 -3.36
C LEU A 8 -14.63 -7.22 -2.94
N ALA A 9 -14.62 -6.31 -1.96
CA ALA A 9 -13.38 -5.72 -1.46
C ALA A 9 -12.46 -6.78 -0.82
N LYS A 10 -13.03 -7.76 -0.11
CA LYS A 10 -12.26 -8.88 0.43
C LYS A 10 -11.68 -9.72 -0.70
N ASP A 11 -12.49 -10.10 -1.68
CA ASP A 11 -12.08 -10.96 -2.80
C ASP A 11 -10.99 -10.28 -3.64
N LEU A 12 -11.13 -8.99 -3.95
CA LEU A 12 -10.10 -8.21 -4.65
C LEU A 12 -8.81 -8.13 -3.85
N LEU A 13 -8.87 -7.93 -2.53
CA LEU A 13 -7.65 -7.85 -1.72
C LEU A 13 -6.98 -9.23 -1.57
N GLU A 14 -7.76 -10.32 -1.49
CA GLU A 14 -7.19 -11.67 -1.56
C GLU A 14 -6.35 -11.82 -2.84
N THR A 15 -6.91 -11.44 -4.00
CA THR A 15 -6.20 -11.44 -5.28
C THR A 15 -4.95 -10.56 -5.27
N CYS A 16 -5.06 -9.30 -4.84
CA CYS A 16 -3.89 -8.40 -4.77
C CYS A 16 -2.77 -8.98 -3.90
N THR A 17 -3.11 -9.60 -2.76
CA THR A 17 -2.10 -10.24 -1.90
C THR A 17 -1.55 -11.54 -2.49
N ALA A 18 -2.35 -12.28 -3.26
CA ALA A 18 -1.89 -13.48 -3.97
C ALA A 18 -0.84 -13.14 -5.04
N LEU A 19 -0.92 -11.96 -5.68
CA LEU A 19 0.10 -11.52 -6.64
C LEU A 19 1.52 -11.42 -6.03
N TYR A 20 1.62 -11.20 -4.72
CA TYR A 20 2.91 -11.16 -4.02
C TYR A 20 3.49 -12.55 -3.78
N SER A 21 2.66 -13.60 -3.76
CA SER A 21 3.09 -14.94 -3.33
C SER A 21 3.90 -15.71 -4.38
N ARG A 22 3.80 -15.34 -5.66
CA ARG A 22 4.44 -16.08 -6.77
C ARG A 22 5.85 -15.62 -7.12
N SER A 23 6.19 -14.36 -6.84
CA SER A 23 7.52 -13.85 -7.19
C SER A 23 8.58 -14.36 -6.23
N GLN A 24 9.81 -14.51 -6.71
CA GLN A 24 10.91 -15.02 -5.88
C GLN A 24 11.20 -14.12 -4.66
N THR A 25 10.99 -12.80 -4.80
CA THR A 25 11.18 -11.84 -3.70
C THR A 25 9.98 -11.75 -2.76
N GLY A 26 8.84 -12.32 -3.13
CA GLY A 26 7.58 -12.14 -2.40
C GLY A 26 6.97 -10.74 -2.56
N ILE A 27 7.34 -10.01 -3.62
CA ILE A 27 6.85 -8.67 -3.98
C ILE A 27 5.98 -8.77 -5.25
N GLY A 28 4.82 -8.12 -5.25
CA GLY A 28 3.92 -8.10 -6.40
C GLY A 28 4.49 -7.31 -7.59
N PRO A 29 4.29 -7.77 -8.84
CA PRO A 29 4.70 -7.05 -10.04
C PRO A 29 3.81 -5.82 -10.30
N GLU A 30 4.27 -4.91 -11.17
CA GLU A 30 3.55 -3.72 -11.62
C GLU A 30 2.26 -4.07 -12.37
N SER A 31 2.24 -5.17 -13.12
CA SER A 31 1.05 -5.61 -13.85
C SER A 31 1.05 -7.13 -14.03
N ALA A 32 -0.14 -7.71 -13.89
CA ALA A 32 -0.42 -9.12 -14.09
C ALA A 32 -1.55 -9.29 -15.12
N LEU A 33 -1.47 -10.34 -15.94
CA LEU A 33 -2.54 -10.77 -16.83
C LEU A 33 -3.13 -12.07 -16.30
N PHE A 34 -4.46 -12.13 -16.18
CA PHE A 34 -5.16 -13.33 -15.74
C PHE A 34 -5.57 -14.19 -16.93
N ASN A 35 -5.33 -15.49 -16.81
CA ASN A 35 -5.75 -16.46 -17.81
C ASN A 35 -7.24 -16.75 -17.63
N THR A 36 -8.05 -16.36 -18.62
CA THR A 36 -9.51 -16.55 -18.60
C THR A 36 -9.96 -17.85 -19.28
N TYR A 37 -9.01 -18.59 -19.86
CA TYR A 37 -9.25 -19.87 -20.52
C TYR A 37 -8.76 -21.03 -19.62
N PRO A 38 -9.53 -22.11 -19.51
CA PRO A 38 -9.21 -23.24 -18.63
C PRO A 38 -8.01 -24.10 -19.08
N GLU A 39 -7.39 -23.77 -20.22
CA GLU A 39 -6.28 -24.53 -20.81
C GLU A 39 -4.89 -24.03 -20.39
N GLY A 40 -4.81 -22.94 -19.60
CA GLY A 40 -3.55 -22.47 -19.04
C GLY A 40 -3.19 -23.18 -17.74
N ASP A 41 -1.92 -23.56 -17.57
CA ASP A 41 -1.42 -24.19 -16.34
C ASP A 41 -1.38 -23.22 -15.13
N GLU A 42 -1.42 -21.90 -15.38
CA GLU A 42 -1.32 -20.87 -14.34
C GLU A 42 -2.50 -19.89 -14.38
N ASP A 43 -2.98 -19.46 -13.20
CA ASP A 43 -4.09 -18.47 -13.12
C ASP A 43 -3.74 -17.08 -13.68
N TRP A 44 -2.47 -16.67 -13.63
CA TRP A 44 -1.99 -15.37 -14.08
C TRP A 44 -0.48 -15.36 -14.33
N GLU A 45 0.00 -14.43 -15.16
CA GLU A 45 1.41 -14.16 -15.42
C GLU A 45 1.78 -12.68 -15.23
N ALA A 46 3.04 -12.40 -14.85
CA ALA A 46 3.53 -11.03 -14.74
C ALA A 46 3.85 -10.47 -16.13
N VAL A 47 3.18 -9.38 -16.52
CA VAL A 47 3.45 -8.68 -17.80
C VAL A 47 4.53 -7.62 -17.62
N SER A 48 4.51 -6.92 -16.49
CA SER A 48 5.54 -5.95 -16.11
C SER A 48 6.08 -6.36 -14.74
N PRO A 49 7.25 -7.01 -14.67
CA PRO A 49 7.77 -7.56 -13.43
C PRO A 49 8.40 -6.50 -12.52
N LYS A 50 8.34 -5.21 -12.86
CA LYS A 50 8.91 -4.12 -12.06
C LYS A 50 8.15 -3.97 -10.74
N TYR A 51 8.80 -3.38 -9.74
CA TYR A 51 8.12 -2.89 -8.54
C TYR A 51 8.62 -1.51 -8.17
N LEU A 52 7.73 -0.53 -8.05
CA LEU A 52 8.11 0.88 -7.91
C LEU A 52 7.92 1.42 -6.48
N LEU A 53 7.88 0.55 -5.47
CA LEU A 53 7.55 0.88 -4.07
C LEU A 53 6.09 1.33 -3.86
N ARG A 54 5.19 0.88 -4.73
CA ARG A 54 3.81 1.35 -4.78
C ARG A 54 2.96 0.95 -3.56
N PRO A 55 1.95 1.76 -3.18
CA PRO A 55 1.23 1.61 -1.92
C PRO A 55 -0.07 0.81 -1.98
N GLU A 56 -0.65 0.53 -3.15
CA GLU A 56 -2.10 0.30 -3.32
C GLU A 56 -2.60 -0.95 -2.57
N THR A 57 -1.76 -1.98 -2.47
CA THR A 57 -2.08 -3.18 -1.66
C THR A 57 -2.06 -2.87 -0.16
N LEU A 58 -1.09 -2.09 0.31
CA LEU A 58 -0.99 -1.68 1.72
C LEU A 58 -2.10 -0.69 2.11
N GLU A 59 -2.49 0.20 1.20
CA GLU A 59 -3.68 1.05 1.35
C GLU A 59 -4.94 0.20 1.58
N SER A 60 -5.17 -0.79 0.70
CA SER A 60 -6.34 -1.66 0.77
C SER A 60 -6.35 -2.50 2.05
N LEU A 61 -5.18 -3.01 2.48
CA LEU A 61 -5.00 -3.70 3.76
C LEU A 61 -5.36 -2.81 4.94
N PHE A 62 -4.91 -1.54 4.93
CA PHE A 62 -5.25 -0.56 5.95
C PHE A 62 -6.77 -0.33 6.05
N ILE A 63 -7.44 -0.11 4.92
CA ILE A 63 -8.89 0.12 4.89
C ILE A 63 -9.66 -1.11 5.40
N LEU A 64 -9.29 -2.32 4.96
CA LEU A 64 -9.98 -3.54 5.40
C LEU A 64 -9.69 -3.88 6.87
N TRP A 65 -8.48 -3.62 7.38
CA TRP A 65 -8.19 -3.70 8.81
C TRP A 65 -9.09 -2.73 9.61
N ARG A 66 -9.15 -1.45 9.24
CA ARG A 66 -9.97 -0.44 9.94
C ARG A 66 -11.47 -0.78 9.88
N THR A 67 -11.92 -1.43 8.82
CA THR A 67 -13.34 -1.75 8.61
C THR A 67 -13.79 -3.03 9.32
N THR A 68 -12.91 -4.05 9.39
CA THR A 68 -13.28 -5.41 9.80
C THR A 68 -12.60 -5.91 11.08
N LYS A 69 -11.43 -5.36 11.42
CA LYS A 69 -10.57 -5.81 12.52
C LYS A 69 -10.08 -7.25 12.42
N ASP A 70 -10.09 -7.82 11.22
CA ASP A 70 -9.47 -9.13 10.98
C ASP A 70 -7.94 -8.99 10.98
N SER A 71 -7.26 -9.67 11.90
CA SER A 71 -5.82 -9.56 12.10
C SER A 71 -5.01 -9.99 10.89
N LYS A 72 -5.58 -10.84 10.01
CA LYS A 72 -4.88 -11.30 8.79
C LYS A 72 -4.38 -10.16 7.92
N TYR A 73 -5.05 -9.00 7.94
CA TYR A 73 -4.64 -7.84 7.15
C TYR A 73 -3.36 -7.19 7.70
N ARG A 74 -3.18 -7.19 9.03
CA ARG A 74 -1.92 -6.77 9.66
C ARG A 74 -0.79 -7.77 9.38
N ASP A 75 -1.09 -9.06 9.46
CA ASP A 75 -0.10 -10.12 9.18
C ASP A 75 0.41 -10.05 7.73
N ARG A 76 -0.50 -9.81 6.78
CA ARG A 76 -0.15 -9.60 5.36
C ARG A 76 0.64 -8.31 5.13
N ALA A 77 0.23 -7.20 5.76
CA ALA A 77 0.98 -5.94 5.66
C ALA A 77 2.40 -6.10 6.23
N TRP A 78 2.55 -6.81 7.35
CA TRP A 78 3.84 -7.13 7.92
C TRP A 78 4.68 -8.00 6.97
N THR A 79 4.07 -9.02 6.38
CA THR A 79 4.73 -9.88 5.38
C THR A 79 5.26 -9.04 4.22
N ILE A 80 4.43 -8.18 3.62
CA ILE A 80 4.85 -7.28 2.54
C ILE A 80 6.00 -6.37 2.97
N TRP A 81 5.91 -5.76 4.16
CA TRP A 81 6.97 -4.91 4.70
C TRP A 81 8.29 -5.65 4.84
N THR A 82 8.28 -6.88 5.37
CA THR A 82 9.53 -7.66 5.50
C THR A 82 10.17 -7.96 4.15
N LYS A 83 9.38 -8.09 3.08
CA LYS A 83 9.92 -8.26 1.71
C LYS A 83 10.47 -6.96 1.14
N ILE A 84 9.80 -5.83 1.38
CA ILE A 84 10.34 -4.50 1.06
C ILE A 84 11.67 -4.27 1.78
N GLU A 85 11.76 -4.56 3.09
CA GLU A 85 13.02 -4.45 3.84
C GLU A 85 14.12 -5.35 3.26
N ALA A 86 13.79 -6.59 2.90
CA ALA A 86 14.77 -7.55 2.42
C ALA A 86 15.32 -7.22 1.03
N HIS A 87 14.48 -6.69 0.14
CA HIS A 87 14.79 -6.56 -1.28
C HIS A 87 14.91 -5.12 -1.78
N CYS A 88 14.16 -4.18 -1.21
CA CYS A 88 14.16 -2.79 -1.65
C CYS A 88 15.13 -1.90 -0.85
N ARG A 89 15.63 -2.34 0.30
CA ARG A 89 16.54 -1.54 1.12
C ARG A 89 17.96 -1.49 0.54
N THR A 90 18.45 -0.27 0.32
CA THR A 90 19.81 0.02 -0.12
C THR A 90 20.69 0.44 1.06
N PRO A 91 22.01 0.63 0.88
CA PRO A 91 22.85 1.20 1.93
C PRO A 91 22.45 2.62 2.37
N LEU A 92 21.76 3.37 1.50
CA LEU A 92 21.40 4.78 1.74
C LEU A 92 19.90 4.97 2.08
N ALA A 93 19.01 4.21 1.44
CA ALA A 93 17.56 4.39 1.54
C ALA A 93 16.82 3.14 1.01
N TYR A 94 15.84 3.35 0.11
CA TYR A 94 15.08 2.31 -0.59
C TYR A 94 15.11 2.56 -2.09
N SER A 95 14.93 1.50 -2.87
CA SER A 95 14.75 1.57 -4.32
C SER A 95 13.70 0.58 -4.76
N GLY A 96 12.98 0.91 -5.83
CA GLY A 96 12.19 -0.07 -6.57
C GLY A 96 13.06 -1.17 -7.18
N LEU A 97 12.41 -2.22 -7.68
CA LEU A 97 13.04 -3.35 -8.37
C LEU A 97 12.81 -3.26 -9.87
N VAL A 98 13.82 -3.65 -10.65
CA VAL A 98 13.68 -3.83 -12.11
C VAL A 98 12.83 -5.07 -12.43
N ASP A 99 12.98 -6.12 -11.62
CA ASP A 99 12.25 -7.39 -11.73
C ASP A 99 12.04 -8.00 -10.33
N VAL A 100 10.79 -8.30 -9.97
CA VAL A 100 10.40 -8.94 -8.70
C VAL A 100 10.87 -10.39 -8.57
N ASN A 101 11.36 -10.99 -9.65
CA ASN A 101 12.05 -12.27 -9.64
C ASN A 101 13.58 -12.11 -9.60
N GLY A 102 14.09 -10.88 -9.72
CA GLY A 102 15.52 -10.59 -9.52
C GLY A 102 15.84 -10.50 -8.03
N GLY A 103 16.55 -11.51 -7.52
CA GLY A 103 17.09 -11.48 -6.16
C GLY A 103 18.25 -10.49 -5.98
N ARG A 104 18.90 -10.54 -4.81
CA ARG A 104 20.23 -9.93 -4.64
C ARG A 104 21.24 -10.71 -5.48
N SER A 105 22.06 -10.03 -6.26
CA SER A 105 23.14 -10.66 -6.99
C SER A 105 24.27 -11.08 -6.03
N SER A 106 25.11 -12.00 -6.49
CA SER A 106 26.20 -12.60 -5.68
C SER A 106 27.30 -11.60 -5.27
N ASP A 107 27.35 -10.43 -5.91
CA ASP A 107 28.21 -9.29 -5.59
C ASP A 107 27.60 -8.35 -4.52
N GLY A 108 26.39 -8.64 -4.03
CA GLY A 108 25.72 -7.88 -2.98
C GLY A 108 24.92 -6.67 -3.47
N GLU A 109 24.93 -6.39 -4.78
CA GLU A 109 24.05 -5.39 -5.37
C GLU A 109 22.61 -5.93 -5.47
N GLY A 110 21.62 -5.08 -5.22
CA GLY A 110 20.22 -5.44 -5.44
C GLY A 110 19.84 -5.21 -6.90
N ASN A 111 18.81 -5.92 -7.37
CA ASN A 111 18.16 -5.65 -8.65
C ASN A 111 17.34 -4.32 -8.65
N TRP A 112 17.98 -3.25 -8.20
CA TRP A 112 17.38 -1.95 -7.94
C TRP A 112 17.27 -1.12 -9.21
N ASN A 113 16.19 -0.35 -9.34
CA ASN A 113 16.01 0.62 -10.42
C ASN A 113 16.59 2.02 -10.11
N ASP A 114 17.38 2.15 -9.04
CA ASP A 114 17.96 3.39 -8.52
C ASP A 114 16.95 4.55 -8.37
N SER A 115 15.74 4.23 -7.91
CA SER A 115 14.66 5.21 -7.79
C SER A 115 13.82 4.99 -6.53
N MET A 116 13.72 6.05 -5.72
CA MET A 116 12.81 6.13 -4.59
C MET A 116 11.73 7.17 -4.89
N GLN A 117 10.53 6.69 -5.21
CA GLN A 117 9.41 7.55 -5.55
C GLN A 117 8.88 8.29 -4.31
N SER A 118 8.37 9.51 -4.47
CA SER A 118 7.87 10.32 -3.34
C SER A 118 6.73 9.65 -2.58
N PHE A 119 5.89 8.90 -3.30
CA PHE A 119 4.78 8.13 -2.72
C PHE A 119 5.25 7.02 -1.77
N PHE A 120 6.52 6.60 -1.79
CA PHE A 120 7.02 5.68 -0.77
C PHE A 120 6.89 6.27 0.63
N PHE A 121 7.25 7.55 0.80
CA PHE A 121 7.05 8.27 2.06
C PHE A 121 5.60 8.70 2.26
N ALA A 122 4.98 9.26 1.22
CA ALA A 122 3.63 9.80 1.37
C ALA A 122 2.61 8.69 1.63
N GLU A 123 2.75 7.53 1.01
CA GLU A 123 1.71 6.51 0.96
C GLU A 123 2.16 5.20 1.60
N THR A 124 3.17 4.53 1.04
CA THR A 124 3.57 3.17 1.45
C THR A 124 3.91 3.10 2.94
N LEU A 125 4.79 3.99 3.42
CA LEU A 125 5.15 4.07 4.84
C LEU A 125 4.01 4.60 5.70
N LYS A 126 3.16 5.48 5.19
CA LYS A 126 2.01 6.02 5.93
C LYS A 126 0.96 4.94 6.18
N TYR A 127 0.59 4.17 5.17
CA TYR A 127 -0.38 3.08 5.31
C TYR A 127 0.16 1.95 6.21
N LEU A 128 1.46 1.62 6.09
CA LEU A 128 2.13 0.72 7.04
C LEU A 128 2.09 1.26 8.47
N PHE A 129 2.34 2.54 8.68
CA PHE A 129 2.24 3.12 10.01
C PHE A 129 0.79 3.09 10.55
N LEU A 130 -0.18 3.50 9.73
CA LEU A 130 -1.58 3.61 10.14
C LEU A 130 -2.25 2.26 10.40
N ILE A 131 -1.89 1.19 9.68
CA ILE A 131 -2.47 -0.13 9.90
C ILE A 131 -2.08 -0.69 11.28
N PHE A 132 -0.87 -0.41 11.76
CA PHE A 132 -0.40 -0.81 13.10
C PHE A 132 -0.73 0.21 14.20
N SER A 133 -1.21 1.40 13.84
CA SER A 133 -1.63 2.44 14.79
C SER A 133 -3.02 2.21 15.37
N ASP A 134 -3.32 2.95 16.45
CA ASP A 134 -4.65 3.04 17.06
C ASP A 134 -5.67 3.74 16.14
N ASP A 135 -6.94 3.37 16.29
CA ASP A 135 -8.03 3.87 15.46
C ASP A 135 -8.32 5.37 15.62
N THR A 136 -7.93 5.94 16.75
CA THR A 136 -8.04 7.37 17.05
C THR A 136 -7.12 8.22 16.18
N LEU A 137 -6.05 7.65 15.62
CA LEU A 137 -5.19 8.32 14.66
C LEU A 137 -5.80 8.24 13.26
N ILE A 138 -6.07 9.42 12.69
CA ILE A 138 -6.78 9.61 11.40
C ILE A 138 -8.07 8.77 11.31
N PRO A 139 -9.11 9.09 12.11
CA PRO A 139 -10.37 8.36 12.04
C PRO A 139 -11.05 8.54 10.68
N LEU A 140 -11.45 7.43 10.04
CA LEU A 140 -12.01 7.42 8.68
C LEU A 140 -13.41 8.06 8.58
N ASP A 141 -14.05 8.35 9.70
CA ASP A 141 -15.30 9.12 9.81
C ASP A 141 -15.06 10.64 9.92
N LYS A 142 -13.80 11.06 10.08
CA LYS A 142 -13.39 12.48 10.20
C LYS A 142 -12.45 12.93 9.09
N TYR A 143 -11.73 12.01 8.47
CA TYR A 143 -10.76 12.27 7.42
C TYR A 143 -11.06 11.44 6.18
N VAL A 144 -10.81 12.05 5.02
CA VAL A 144 -10.68 11.36 3.73
C VAL A 144 -9.22 11.49 3.29
N LEU A 145 -8.63 10.40 2.83
CA LEU A 145 -7.29 10.42 2.24
C LEU A 145 -7.43 10.71 0.74
N THR A 146 -6.60 11.62 0.22
CA THR A 146 -6.47 11.80 -1.23
C THR A 146 -5.81 10.57 -1.86
N THR A 147 -5.76 10.52 -3.20
CA THR A 147 -5.04 9.49 -3.95
C THR A 147 -3.51 9.48 -3.74
N GLU A 148 -2.97 10.39 -2.93
CA GLU A 148 -1.54 10.45 -2.51
C GLU A 148 -1.43 10.36 -0.97
N ALA A 149 -2.41 9.66 -0.37
CA ALA A 149 -2.58 9.45 1.06
C ALA A 149 -2.56 10.73 1.93
N HIS A 150 -2.87 11.91 1.40
CA HIS A 150 -2.90 13.14 2.20
C HIS A 150 -4.26 13.28 2.92
N PRO A 151 -4.28 13.35 4.27
CA PRO A 151 -5.53 13.43 5.02
C PRO A 151 -6.15 14.82 4.95
N LEU A 152 -7.37 14.88 4.42
CA LEU A 152 -8.22 16.06 4.43
C LEU A 152 -9.35 15.84 5.42
N ARG A 153 -9.67 16.86 6.22
CA ARG A 153 -10.83 16.80 7.12
C ARG A 153 -12.11 16.78 6.30
N ILE A 154 -13.04 15.90 6.65
CA ILE A 154 -14.36 15.86 6.04
C ILE A 154 -15.06 17.18 6.35
N PHE A 155 -15.53 17.85 5.30
CA PHE A 155 -16.29 19.08 5.45
C PHE A 155 -17.64 18.76 6.09
N ASN A 156 -17.90 19.36 7.26
CA ASN A 156 -19.21 19.31 7.88
C ASN A 156 -19.94 20.65 7.62
N PRO A 157 -20.96 20.68 6.74
CA PRO A 157 -21.68 21.90 6.39
C PRO A 157 -22.44 22.53 7.56
N LYS A 158 -22.66 21.78 8.66
CA LYS A 158 -23.36 22.28 9.85
C LYS A 158 -22.43 22.93 10.88
N THR A 159 -21.11 22.78 10.73
CA THR A 159 -20.14 23.50 11.56
C THR A 159 -19.80 24.84 10.89
N PRO A 160 -20.12 25.99 11.50
CA PRO A 160 -19.74 27.28 10.94
C PRO A 160 -18.23 27.36 10.78
N HIS A 161 -17.78 27.80 9.60
CA HIS A 161 -16.37 28.04 9.32
C HIS A 161 -15.91 29.24 10.17
N VAL A 162 -15.30 28.97 11.32
CA VAL A 162 -14.63 30.03 12.08
C VAL A 162 -13.33 30.33 11.34
N ALA A 163 -13.31 31.44 10.60
CA ALA A 163 -12.08 31.93 9.98
C ALA A 163 -11.01 32.07 11.08
N PRO A 164 -9.76 31.64 10.83
CA PRO A 164 -8.69 31.85 11.79
C PRO A 164 -8.60 33.34 12.09
N GLN A 165 -8.89 33.72 13.33
CA GLN A 165 -8.67 35.09 13.79
C GLN A 165 -7.16 35.34 13.69
N HIS A 166 -6.75 36.24 12.79
CA HIS A 166 -5.40 36.79 12.80
C HIS A 166 -5.15 37.35 14.20
N ARG A 167 -4.31 36.66 14.99
CA ARG A 167 -3.74 37.27 16.19
C ARG A 167 -2.82 38.39 15.72
N THR A 168 -3.33 39.61 15.69
CA THR A 168 -2.47 40.80 15.67
C THR A 168 -1.72 40.82 16.99
N SER A 169 -0.46 40.37 16.95
CA SER A 169 0.51 40.64 18.01
C SER A 169 0.80 42.14 18.00
N THR A 170 0.02 42.91 18.75
CA THR A 170 0.44 44.26 19.16
C THR A 170 1.61 44.09 20.13
N ARG A 171 2.80 44.48 19.68
CA ARG A 171 3.89 44.91 20.57
C ARG A 171 3.57 46.28 21.14
#